data_AF-A0A0L0QM84-F1
#
_entry.id   AF-A0A0L0QM84-F1
#
_cell.length_a   1.000
_cell.length_b   1.000
_cell.length_c   1.000
_cell.angle_alpha   90.00
_cell.angle_beta   90.00
_cell.angle_gamma   90.00
#
_symmetry.space_group_name_H-M   'P 1'
#
loop_
_entity.id
_entity.type
_entity.pdbx_description
1 polymer ?
#
loop_
_entity_poly.entity_id
_entity_poly.type
_entity_poly.pdbx_seq_one_letter_code
_entity_poly.pdbx_strand_id
1 'polypeptide(L)'
;MSSDTDHLRVCNIYAQDSWHMESFIIGNRQGLIDLRNAIDEALKNKVGEANLFPSDFEGYTTYIALLEDENKFADLCMPYTNEPGVGTDENSIHPIDIIKELQTKK
;
A
#
# COMPACT_ATOMS: atom_id res chain seq x y z
N MET A 1 -19.08 -17.23 -16.21
CA MET A 1 -18.52 -18.29 -15.36
C MET A 1 -17.88 -17.59 -14.18
N SER A 2 -18.45 -17.73 -12.98
CA SER A 2 -17.82 -17.24 -11.76
C SER A 2 -16.62 -18.13 -11.50
N SER A 3 -15.42 -17.56 -11.39
CA SER A 3 -14.25 -18.34 -11.01
C SER A 3 -14.41 -18.71 -9.54
N ASP A 4 -13.94 -19.89 -9.11
CA ASP A 4 -13.95 -20.27 -7.69
C ASP A 4 -13.19 -19.24 -6.81
N THR A 5 -12.47 -18.29 -7.41
CA THR A 5 -11.73 -17.21 -6.74
C THR A 5 -12.51 -15.90 -6.62
N ASP A 6 -13.76 -15.81 -7.09
CA ASP A 6 -14.56 -14.58 -7.03
C ASP A 6 -14.84 -14.11 -5.58
N HIS A 7 -14.76 -15.04 -4.61
CA HIS A 7 -14.85 -14.73 -3.17
C HIS A 7 -13.50 -14.28 -2.57
N LEU A 8 -12.39 -14.56 -3.24
CA LEU A 8 -11.07 -14.14 -2.80
C LEU A 8 -10.88 -12.66 -3.19
N ARG A 9 -10.32 -11.87 -2.28
CA ARG A 9 -10.06 -10.43 -2.45
C ARG A 9 -8.81 -10.21 -3.29
N VAL A 10 -8.81 -10.71 -4.53
CA VAL A 10 -7.64 -10.68 -5.40
C VAL A 10 -7.35 -9.23 -5.80
N CYS A 11 -6.17 -8.75 -5.47
CA CYS A 11 -5.67 -7.44 -5.80
C CYS A 11 -4.15 -7.51 -5.85
N ASN A 12 -3.57 -7.19 -7.01
CA ASN A 12 -2.14 -7.03 -7.19
C ASN A 12 -1.82 -5.54 -7.13
N ILE A 13 -0.86 -5.15 -6.30
CA ILE A 13 -0.38 -3.78 -6.17
C ILE A 13 1.07 -3.76 -6.64
N TYR A 14 1.31 -3.07 -7.75
CA TYR A 14 2.62 -2.96 -8.38
C TYR A 14 3.16 -1.54 -8.15
N ALA A 15 4.29 -1.46 -7.46
CA ALA A 15 5.05 -0.22 -7.31
C ALA A 15 5.62 0.24 -8.66
N GLN A 16 6.04 1.50 -8.72
CA GLN A 16 6.72 2.04 -9.90
C GLN A 16 8.09 1.38 -10.05
N ASP A 17 8.49 1.09 -11.29
CA ASP A 17 9.83 0.55 -11.55
C ASP A 17 10.91 1.60 -11.26
N SER A 18 10.74 2.80 -11.81
CA SER A 18 11.68 3.92 -11.79
C SER A 18 10.92 5.25 -11.93
N TRP A 19 11.64 6.37 -11.90
CA TRP A 19 11.07 7.70 -12.06
C TRP A 19 10.29 7.82 -13.37
N HIS A 20 9.14 8.49 -13.32
CA HIS A 20 8.24 8.69 -14.45
C HIS A 20 7.58 7.42 -15.02
N MET A 21 7.74 6.26 -14.39
CA MET A 21 7.08 5.01 -14.78
C MET A 21 5.71 4.86 -14.10
N GLU A 22 4.85 4.05 -14.72
CA GLU A 22 3.52 3.75 -14.19
C GLU A 22 3.58 2.84 -12.95
N SER A 23 2.55 2.97 -12.10
CA SER A 23 2.19 1.97 -11.10
C SER A 23 0.83 1.37 -11.46
N PHE A 24 0.56 0.17 -10.96
CA PHE A 24 -0.66 -0.55 -11.31
C PHE A 24 -1.33 -1.12 -10.06
N ILE A 25 -2.65 -0.99 -10.02
CA ILE A 25 -3.52 -1.72 -9.08
C ILE A 25 -4.49 -2.51 -9.94
N ILE A 26 -4.38 -3.83 -9.89
CA ILE A 26 -5.21 -4.74 -10.69
C ILE A 26 -5.84 -5.76 -9.75
N GLY A 27 -7.14 -5.61 -9.55
CA GLY A 27 -7.92 -6.50 -8.69
C GLY A 27 -9.24 -6.91 -9.29
N ASN A 28 -9.81 -7.97 -8.75
CA ASN A 28 -11.21 -8.30 -8.99
C ASN A 28 -12.10 -7.30 -8.24
N ARG A 29 -13.42 -7.38 -8.47
CA ARG A 29 -14.38 -6.46 -7.85
C ARG A 29 -14.24 -6.41 -6.32
N GLN A 30 -14.11 -7.57 -5.67
CA GLN A 30 -14.08 -7.64 -4.21
C GLN A 30 -12.76 -7.07 -3.66
N GLY A 31 -11.62 -7.39 -4.26
CA GLY A 31 -10.31 -6.86 -3.87
C GLY A 31 -10.24 -5.34 -4.02
N LEU A 32 -10.77 -4.77 -5.11
CA LEU A 32 -10.83 -3.32 -5.30
C LEU A 32 -11.79 -2.62 -4.32
N ILE A 33 -12.93 -3.25 -3.99
CA ILE A 33 -13.85 -2.72 -2.97
C ILE A 33 -13.18 -2.70 -1.59
N ASP A 34 -12.48 -3.76 -1.22
CA ASP A 34 -11.83 -3.86 0.09
C ASP A 34 -10.65 -2.88 0.19
N LEU A 35 -9.85 -2.72 -0.87
CA LEU A 35 -8.83 -1.70 -0.94
C LEU A 35 -9.42 -0.28 -0.81
N ARG A 36 -10.51 0.02 -1.52
CA ARG A 36 -11.22 1.31 -1.40
C ARG A 36 -11.70 1.54 0.03
N ASN A 37 -12.33 0.55 0.65
CA ASN A 37 -12.82 0.68 2.03
C ASN A 37 -11.66 0.96 3.00
N ALA A 38 -10.50 0.34 2.80
CA ALA A 38 -9.31 0.61 3.61
C ALA A 38 -8.74 2.02 3.37
N ILE A 39 -8.81 2.56 2.16
CA ILE A 39 -8.53 3.97 1.88
C ILE A 39 -9.53 4.87 2.63
N ASP A 40 -10.82 4.59 2.54
CA ASP A 40 -11.87 5.35 3.24
C ASP A 40 -11.64 5.35 4.76
N GLU A 41 -11.20 4.23 5.33
CA GLU A 41 -10.85 4.14 6.75
C GLU A 41 -9.58 4.93 7.08
N ALA A 42 -8.56 4.92 6.23
CA ALA A 42 -7.37 5.75 6.43
C ALA A 42 -7.72 7.25 6.40
N LEU A 43 -8.63 7.66 5.53
CA LEU A 43 -9.12 9.04 5.45
C LEU A 43 -9.87 9.50 6.72
N LYS A 44 -10.55 8.58 7.42
CA LYS A 44 -11.26 8.90 8.68
C LYS A 44 -10.37 8.77 9.92
N ASN A 45 -9.56 7.72 9.96
CA ASN A 45 -8.91 7.21 11.16
C ASN A 45 -7.38 7.22 11.06
N LYS A 46 -6.82 7.92 10.06
CA LYS A 46 -5.40 8.03 9.71
C LYS A 46 -4.72 6.76 9.22
N VAL A 47 -5.24 5.59 9.58
CA VAL A 47 -4.76 4.27 9.16
C VAL A 47 -5.94 3.39 8.79
N GLY A 48 -5.84 2.76 7.63
CA GLY A 48 -6.70 1.67 7.19
C GLY A 48 -5.85 0.47 6.77
N GLU A 49 -6.47 -0.70 6.74
CA GLU A 49 -5.82 -1.95 6.35
C GLU A 49 -6.76 -2.83 5.51
N ALA A 50 -6.18 -3.58 4.58
CA ALA A 50 -6.90 -4.58 3.79
C ALA A 50 -6.10 -5.88 3.73
N ASN A 51 -6.78 -7.01 3.93
CA ASN A 51 -6.20 -8.34 3.70
C ASN A 51 -6.56 -8.79 2.28
N LEU A 52 -5.57 -8.77 1.40
CA LEU A 52 -5.70 -8.97 -0.04
C LEU A 52 -4.89 -10.21 -0.48
N PHE A 53 -5.06 -10.60 -1.75
CA PHE A 53 -4.39 -11.76 -2.34
C PHE A 53 -3.80 -11.37 -3.70
N PRO A 54 -2.53 -11.68 -4.00
CA PRO A 54 -1.98 -11.55 -5.34
C PRO A 54 -2.54 -12.68 -6.22
N SER A 55 -2.15 -12.70 -7.50
CA SER A 55 -2.58 -13.75 -8.44
C SER A 55 -2.13 -15.16 -8.07
N ASP A 56 -1.18 -15.32 -7.15
CA ASP A 56 -0.73 -16.61 -6.60
C ASP A 56 -1.49 -17.04 -5.34
N PHE A 57 -2.39 -16.18 -4.84
CA PHE A 57 -3.23 -16.40 -3.66
C PHE A 57 -2.50 -16.47 -2.32
N GLU A 58 -1.26 -15.99 -2.23
CA GLU A 58 -0.56 -15.86 -0.95
C GLU A 58 -1.01 -14.57 -0.23
N GLY A 59 -1.81 -14.71 0.83
CA GLY A 59 -2.43 -13.57 1.50
C GLY A 59 -1.42 -12.55 2.04
N TYR A 60 -1.73 -11.25 1.88
CA TYR A 60 -0.91 -10.15 2.40
C TYR A 60 -1.79 -9.03 2.99
N THR A 61 -1.20 -8.29 3.93
CA THR A 61 -1.83 -7.10 4.50
C THR A 61 -1.31 -5.85 3.79
N THR A 62 -2.23 -5.07 3.24
CA THR A 62 -1.96 -3.73 2.70
C THR A 62 -2.31 -2.70 3.75
N TYR A 63 -1.35 -1.85 4.11
CA TYR A 63 -1.59 -0.69 4.97
C TYR A 63 -1.76 0.57 4.14
N ILE A 64 -2.72 1.41 4.53
CA ILE A 64 -2.94 2.74 3.96
C ILE A 64 -2.85 3.75 5.10
N ALA A 65 -2.03 4.79 4.91
CA ALA A 65 -1.87 5.88 5.87
C ALA A 65 -2.27 7.21 5.24
N LEU A 66 -3.02 8.02 5.99
CA LEU A 66 -3.15 9.44 5.75
C LEU A 66 -2.07 10.16 6.57
N LEU A 67 -1.08 10.71 5.88
CA LEU A 67 -0.02 11.52 6.46
C LEU A 67 -0.36 13.01 6.27
N GLU A 68 -0.65 13.70 7.38
CA GLU A 68 -1.02 15.13 7.36
C GLU A 68 0.19 16.08 7.36
N ASP A 69 1.36 15.61 7.81
CA ASP A 69 2.59 16.40 7.82
C ASP A 69 3.33 16.27 6.48
N GLU A 70 3.17 17.27 5.61
CA GLU A 70 3.77 17.28 4.27
C GLU A 70 5.31 17.19 4.30
N ASN A 71 5.96 17.66 5.37
CA ASN A 71 7.42 17.65 5.45
C ASN A 71 7.97 16.22 5.52
N LYS A 72 7.20 15.30 6.11
CA LYS A 72 7.62 13.89 6.26
C LYS A 72 7.71 13.15 4.94
N PHE A 73 7.06 13.64 3.87
CA PHE A 73 7.18 13.00 2.55
C PHE A 73 8.60 13.08 2.00
N ALA A 74 9.37 14.12 2.34
CA ALA A 74 10.77 14.25 1.93
C ALA A 74 11.68 13.21 2.58
N ASP A 75 11.30 12.72 3.76
CA ASP A 75 12.07 11.74 4.52
C ASP A 75 11.66 10.30 4.19
N LEU A 76 10.57 10.06 3.46
CA LEU A 76 10.15 8.70 3.09
C LEU A 76 11.16 8.03 2.17
N CYS A 77 11.39 6.74 2.37
CA CYS A 77 12.13 5.97 1.37
C CYS A 77 11.39 6.01 0.03
N MET A 78 12.15 6.08 -1.06
CA MET A 78 11.59 6.15 -2.40
C MET A 78 10.71 4.93 -2.72
N PRO A 79 9.56 5.09 -3.40
CA PRO A 79 8.61 4.00 -3.65
C PRO A 79 8.95 3.14 -4.87
N TYR A 80 10.14 3.31 -5.47
CA TYR A 80 10.56 2.63 -6.70
C TYR A 80 11.14 1.26 -6.39
N THR A 81 11.03 0.30 -7.32
CA THR A 81 11.60 -1.04 -7.13
C THR A 81 12.98 -1.23 -7.75
N ASN A 82 13.37 -0.41 -8.73
CA ASN A 82 14.57 -0.62 -9.54
C ASN A 82 15.38 0.67 -9.80
N GLU A 83 15.14 1.73 -9.02
CA GLU A 83 15.89 2.98 -9.13
C GLU A 83 17.20 2.93 -8.32
N PRO A 84 18.34 3.42 -8.88
CA PRO A 84 19.58 3.55 -8.12
C PRO A 84 19.40 4.39 -6.85
N GLY A 85 19.84 3.84 -5.71
CA GLY A 85 19.76 4.51 -4.41
C GLY A 85 18.48 4.26 -3.61
N VAL A 86 17.52 3.49 -4.15
CA VAL A 86 16.37 3.00 -3.37
C VAL A 86 16.87 2.12 -2.22
N GLY A 87 16.41 2.42 -1.00
CA GLY A 87 16.75 1.65 0.20
C GLY A 87 18.20 1.77 0.65
N THR A 88 19.00 2.68 0.05
CA THR A 88 20.39 2.89 0.45
C THR A 88 20.59 4.04 1.42
N ASP A 89 19.60 4.93 1.59
CA ASP A 89 19.65 5.99 2.60
C ASP A 89 19.15 5.48 3.95
N GLU A 90 20.07 5.35 4.90
CA GLU A 90 19.79 4.92 6.28
C GLU A 90 18.92 5.90 7.07
N ASN A 91 18.81 7.16 6.62
CA ASN A 91 17.97 8.17 7.26
C ASN A 91 16.55 8.19 6.69
N SER A 92 16.28 7.41 5.64
CA SER A 92 14.94 7.35 5.06
C SER A 92 13.97 6.58 5.96
N ILE A 93 12.75 7.12 6.09
CA ILE A 93 11.67 6.56 6.88
C ILE A 93 10.99 5.46 6.06
N HIS A 94 11.00 4.24 6.59
CA HIS A 94 10.29 3.12 5.99
C HIS A 94 8.77 3.25 6.24
N PRO A 95 7.90 2.89 5.27
CA PRO A 95 6.45 3.00 5.40
C PRO A 95 5.88 2.34 6.67
N ILE A 96 6.49 1.23 7.11
CA ILE A 96 6.03 0.52 8.34
C ILE A 96 6.18 1.37 9.61
N ASP A 97 7.17 2.26 9.66
CA ASP A 97 7.40 3.08 10.85
C ASP A 97 6.40 4.24 10.93
N ILE A 98 5.94 4.75 9.78
CA ILE A 98 4.77 5.64 9.70
C ILE A 98 3.53 4.95 10.26
N ILE A 99 3.28 3.69 9.87
CA ILE A 99 2.12 2.94 10.37
C ILE A 99 2.16 2.79 11.89
N LYS A 100 3.31 2.36 12.45
CA LYS A 100 3.48 2.21 13.91
C LYS A 100 3.28 3.55 14.63
N GLU A 101 3.84 4.63 14.09
CA GLU A 101 3.68 5.97 14.67
C GLU A 101 2.20 6.40 14.73
N LEU A 102 1.46 6.21 13.63
CA LEU A 102 0.05 6.60 13.57
C LEU A 102 -0.85 5.71 14.45
N GLN A 103 -0.50 4.44 14.60
CA GLN A 103 -1.23 3.51 15.47
C GLN A 103 -1.00 3.77 16.97
N THR A 104 0.20 4.23 17.36
CA THR A 104 0.53 4.54 18.77
C THR A 104 -0.05 5.87 19.26
N LYS A 105 -0.49 6.75 18.34
CA LYS A 105 -1.10 8.05 18.64
C LYS A 105 -2.63 8.02 18.73
N LYS A 106 -3.25 6.85 18.59
CA LYS A 106 -4.69 6.62 18.83
C LYS A 106 -4.95 6.42 20.33
#